data_AF-A0A061N668-F1
#
_entry.id   AF-A0A061N668-F1
#
_cell.length_a   1.000
_cell.length_b   1.000
_cell.length_c   1.000
_cell.angle_alpha   90.00
_cell.angle_beta   90.00
_cell.angle_gamma   90.00
#
_symmetry.space_group_name_H-M   'P 1'
#
loop_
_entity.id
_entity.type
_entity.pdbx_description
1 polymer ?
#
loop_
_entity_poly.entity_id
_entity_poly.type
_entity_poly.pdbx_seq_one_letter_code
_entity_poly.pdbx_strand_id
1 'polypeptide(L)' 'MPKYMVPTYIRFIEEIPRTPTNKIEKYKLREMLLSEAPVQKN' A
#
# COMPACT_ATOMS: atom_id res chain seq x y z
N MET A 1 20.63 5.45 2.51
CA MET A 1 19.45 5.83 1.71
C MET A 1 19.22 7.34 1.86
N PRO A 2 18.96 8.08 0.78
CA PRO A 2 18.60 9.50 0.85
C PRO A 2 17.31 9.73 1.66
N LYS A 3 17.20 10.90 2.31
CA LYS A 3 16.07 11.24 3.20
C LYS A 3 14.69 11.13 2.51
N TYR A 4 14.62 11.39 1.20
CA TYR A 4 13.38 11.35 0.41
C TYR A 4 12.90 9.93 0.06
N MET A 5 13.74 8.91 0.22
CA MET A 5 13.33 7.52 -0.04
C MET A 5 12.83 6.81 1.22
N VAL A 6 12.90 7.46 2.38
CA VAL A 6 12.40 6.91 3.64
C VAL A 6 10.87 6.92 3.59
N PRO A 7 10.19 5.77 3.72
CA PRO A 7 8.73 5.71 3.65
C PRO A 7 8.09 6.41 4.85
N THR A 8 7.11 7.26 4.59
CA THR A 8 6.35 8.00 5.63
C THR A 8 5.32 7.12 6.34
N TYR A 9 4.85 6.05 5.69
CA TYR A 9 3.83 5.15 6.21
C TYR A 9 4.22 3.69 5.97
N ILE A 10 4.24 2.91 7.05
CA ILE A 10 4.57 1.49 7.03
C ILE A 10 3.46 0.74 7.76
N ARG A 11 3.00 -0.36 7.18
CA ARG A 11 2.00 -1.26 7.76
C ARG A 11 2.47 -2.70 7.69
N PHE A 12 2.19 -3.44 8.75
CA PHE A 12 2.34 -4.89 8.78
C PHE A 12 0.98 -5.52 8.43
N ILE A 13 1.01 -6.45 7.48
CA ILE A 13 -0.15 -7.25 7.08
C ILE A 13 0.28 -8.72 7.04
N GLU A 14 -0.64 -9.63 7.29
CA GLU A 14 -0.36 -11.06 7.29
C GLU A 14 0.00 -11.57 5.89
N GLU A 15 -0.72 -11.10 4.87
CA GLU A 15 -0.51 -11.51 3.49
C GLU A 15 -0.58 -10.34 2.50
N ILE A 16 0.24 -10.43 1.44
CA ILE A 16 0.27 -9.46 0.34
C ILE A 16 -0.56 -10.02 -0.82
N PRO A 17 -1.46 -9.24 -1.43
CA PRO A 17 -2.22 -9.68 -2.60
C PRO A 17 -1.27 -9.99 -3.77
N ARG A 18 -1.39 -11.21 -4.28
CA ARG A 18 -0.55 -11.73 -5.36
C ARG A 18 -1.39 -12.41 -6.42
N THR A 19 -0.91 -12.36 -7.65
CA THR A 19 -1.45 -13.17 -8.76
C THR A 19 -1.16 -14.65 -8.53
N PRO A 20 -1.83 -15.57 -9.24
CA PRO A 20 -1.49 -17.01 -9.25
C PRO A 20 -0.03 -17.29 -9.66
N THR A 21 0.63 -16.32 -10.29
CA THR A 21 2.05 -16.36 -10.68
C THR A 21 2.97 -15.64 -9.70
N ASN A 22 2.53 -15.41 -8.47
CA ASN A 22 3.26 -14.74 -7.37
C ASN A 22 3.64 -13.27 -7.60
N LYS A 23 3.09 -12.59 -8.62
CA LYS A 23 3.33 -11.16 -8.83
C LYS A 23 2.50 -10.36 -7.85
N ILE A 24 3.09 -9.34 -7.24
CA ILE A 24 2.37 -8.45 -6.32
C ILE A 24 1.39 -7.57 -7.09
N GLU A 25 0.14 -7.57 -6.65
CA GLU A 25 -0.92 -6.74 -7.22
C GLU A 25 -0.92 -5.35 -6.55
N LYS A 26 0.00 -4.47 -7.00
CA LYS A 26 0.21 -3.13 -6.43
C LYS A 26 -1.06 -2.26 -6.40
N TYR A 27 -1.98 -2.47 -7.34
CA TYR A 27 -3.22 -1.70 -7.41
C TYR A 27 -4.15 -2.02 -6.23
N LYS A 28 -4.26 -3.29 -5.82
CA LYS A 28 -5.04 -3.69 -4.64
C LYS A 28 -4.47 -3.09 -3.36
N LEU A 29 -3.14 -3.05 -3.24
CA LEU A 29 -2.47 -2.39 -2.11
C LEU A 29 -2.80 -0.88 -2.06
N ARG A 30 -2.89 -0.22 -3.22
CA ARG A 30 -3.27 1.19 -3.30
C ARG A 30 -4.74 1.39 -2.90
N GLU A 31 -5.64 0.52 -3.37
CA GLU A 31 -7.06 0.54 -3.02
C GLU A 31 -7.29 0.36 -1.51
N MET A 32 -6.60 -0.60 -0.88
CA MET A 32 -6.66 -0.82 0.58
C MET A 32 -6.28 0.46 1.36
N LEU A 33 -5.23 1.16 0.94
CA LEU A 33 -4.81 2.42 1.55
C LEU A 33 -5.84 3.55 1.32
N LEU A 34 -6.42 3.62 0.12
CA LEU A 34 -7.43 4.62 -0.24
C LEU A 34 -8.75 4.42 0.51
N SER A 35 -9.17 3.16 0.74
CA SER A 35 -10.41 2.87 1.48
C SER A 35 -10.33 3.25 2.95
N GLU A 36 -9.13 3.26 3.53
CA GLU A 36 -8.92 3.54 4.95
C GLU A 36 -8.58 5.00 5.23
N ALA A 37 -8.08 5.74 4.23
CA ALA A 37 -7.93 7.17 4.37
C ALA A 37 -9.33 7.80 4.50
N PRO A 38 -9.68 8.44 5.63
CA PRO A 38 -10.90 9.24 5.68
C PRO A 38 -10.76 10.28 4.58
N VAL A 39 -11.67 10.24 3.61
CA VAL A 39 -11.71 11.19 2.51
C VAL A 39 -11.64 12.59 3.11
N GLN A 40 -10.45 13.21 3.08
CA GLN A 40 -10.31 14.64 3.33
C GLN A 40 -10.98 15.31 2.13
N LYS A 41 -12.31 15.44 2.21
CA LYS A 41 -13.10 16.34 1.37
C LYS A 41 -12.62 17.74 1.69
N ASN A 42 -11.80 18.30 0.80
CA ASN A 42 -11.65 19.75 0.67
C ASN A 42 -12.74 20.26 -0.27
#